data_AF-A0A967P9P6-F1
#
_entry.id   AF-A0A967P9P6-F1
#
_cell.length_a   1.000
_cell.length_b   1.000
_cell.length_c   1.000
_cell.angle_alpha   90.00
_cell.angle_beta   90.00
_cell.angle_gamma   90.00
#
_symmetry.space_group_name_H-M   'P 1'
#
loop_
_entity.id
_entity.type
_entity.pdbx_description
1 polymer ?
#
loop_
_entity_poly.entity_id
_entity_poly.type
_entity_poly.pdbx_seq_one_letter_code
_entity_poly.pdbx_strand_id
1 'polypeptide(L)'
;MNKNILLGFFVLVFALTTDGFSDAVVKMEYKDNFSNTVNNNTNSFKGSDMRMDFYEGGEQITTTMIFKGDKDEMINLDHKSRSYYVMDKQTLEAFATQMNAAMAELEKQMANMSPEEKAMMEQMMKGKMPSMNKTEEIEPVLKKAGSDKVSGYSCTRYEVYKGSEKVRELCVTNWANIEGGSEIKSSILSMTNFMEDLSKSMSEVSGFMANTANFEKNVFNQINKLNGLPVQTTDYSNGKVTGVSTFKSSKKTSLEASVFAPPANYKLQKIRM
;
A
#
# COMPACT_ATOMS: atom_id res chain seq x y z
N MET A 1 65.71 42.31 11.01
CA MET A 1 65.22 43.11 9.88
C MET A 1 64.62 42.14 8.85
N ASN A 2 63.33 42.30 8.57
CA ASN A 2 62.49 41.66 7.52
C ASN A 2 62.32 40.13 7.55
N LYS A 3 61.15 39.62 7.96
CA LYS A 3 59.90 39.43 7.18
C LYS A 3 60.09 38.49 5.97
N ASN A 4 59.51 37.29 6.05
CA ASN A 4 58.46 36.90 5.11
C ASN A 4 57.65 35.71 5.64
N ILE A 5 56.39 36.02 5.90
CA ILE A 5 55.26 35.14 6.14
C ILE A 5 54.89 34.53 4.78
N LEU A 6 54.87 33.20 4.68
CA LEU A 6 54.15 32.52 3.60
C LEU A 6 52.95 31.80 4.21
N LEU A 7 51.78 32.45 4.12
CA LEU A 7 50.47 31.87 4.36
C LEU A 7 50.27 30.73 3.35
N GLY A 8 50.19 29.49 3.82
CA GLY A 8 49.64 28.38 3.05
C GLY A 8 48.13 28.53 2.95
N PHE A 9 47.63 28.86 1.76
CA PHE A 9 46.20 28.85 1.43
C PHE A 9 45.67 27.41 1.53
N PHE A 10 44.90 27.11 2.56
CA PHE A 10 44.07 25.91 2.63
C PHE A 10 42.79 26.21 1.85
N VAL A 11 42.76 25.90 0.55
CA VAL A 11 41.51 25.90 -0.23
C VAL A 11 40.73 24.65 0.19
N LEU A 12 39.90 24.79 1.21
CA LEU A 12 38.88 23.80 1.54
C LEU A 12 37.83 23.84 0.43
N VAL A 13 37.98 22.98 -0.57
CA VAL A 13 36.91 22.71 -1.54
C VAL A 13 35.80 22.04 -0.74
N PHE A 14 34.80 22.82 -0.29
CA PHE A 14 33.49 22.26 0.01
C PHE A 14 33.01 21.65 -1.30
N ALA A 15 33.16 20.32 -1.42
CA ALA A 15 32.29 19.55 -2.27
C ALA A 15 30.88 19.82 -1.71
N LEU A 16 30.19 20.78 -2.32
CA LEU A 16 28.74 20.82 -2.25
C LEU A 16 28.33 19.48 -2.84
N THR A 17 28.09 18.50 -1.97
CA THR A 17 27.26 17.37 -2.33
C THR A 17 25.97 18.04 -2.77
N THR A 18 25.75 18.08 -4.08
CA THR A 18 24.40 18.27 -4.57
C THR A 18 23.68 17.08 -3.97
N ASP A 19 22.94 17.31 -2.87
CA ASP A 19 21.92 16.40 -2.39
C ASP A 19 20.94 16.31 -3.56
N GLY A 20 21.26 15.42 -4.50
CA GLY A 20 20.41 15.14 -5.62
C GLY A 20 19.09 14.75 -5.02
N PHE A 21 18.03 15.46 -5.39
CA PHE A 21 16.68 15.19 -4.94
C PHE A 21 16.41 13.67 -5.01
N SER A 22 16.45 13.02 -3.85
CA SER A 22 16.32 11.56 -3.67
C SER A 22 14.92 11.17 -3.24
N ASP A 23 14.00 12.12 -3.27
CA ASP A 23 12.64 11.97 -2.79
C ASP A 23 11.68 12.30 -3.93
N ALA A 24 10.48 11.74 -3.90
CA ALA A 24 9.49 11.93 -4.95
C ALA A 24 8.10 12.20 -4.37
N VAL A 25 7.34 13.04 -5.06
CA VAL A 25 5.91 13.21 -4.82
C VAL A 25 5.15 12.83 -6.09
N VAL A 26 4.14 11.98 -5.94
CA VAL A 26 3.29 11.45 -7.00
C VAL A 26 1.85 11.89 -6.73
N LYS A 27 1.16 12.35 -7.78
CA LYS A 27 -0.28 12.60 -7.75
C LYS A 27 -1.01 11.51 -8.51
N MET A 28 -2.04 10.97 -7.88
CA MET A 28 -2.94 9.99 -8.48
C MET A 28 -4.38 10.48 -8.36
N GLU A 29 -5.22 9.99 -9.25
CA GLU A 29 -6.65 10.20 -9.25
C GLU A 29 -7.32 8.83 -9.19
N TYR A 30 -8.26 8.67 -8.27
CA TYR A 30 -9.08 7.47 -8.15
C TYR A 30 -10.55 7.82 -8.40
N LYS A 31 -11.13 7.22 -9.43
CA LYS A 31 -12.56 7.30 -9.70
C LYS A 31 -13.23 6.03 -9.17
N ASP A 32 -14.15 6.21 -8.24
CA ASP A 32 -15.06 5.16 -7.78
C ASP A 32 -16.34 5.22 -8.62
N ASN A 33 -16.64 4.15 -9.36
CA ASN A 33 -17.82 4.10 -10.22
C ASN A 33 -19.10 3.68 -9.47
N PHE A 34 -19.01 3.14 -8.25
CA PHE A 34 -20.17 2.82 -7.44
C PHE A 34 -20.77 4.07 -6.81
N SER A 35 -19.93 4.88 -6.16
CA SER A 35 -20.34 6.17 -5.58
C SER A 35 -20.34 7.32 -6.60
N ASN A 36 -19.77 7.10 -7.79
CA ASN A 36 -19.51 8.12 -8.80
C ASN A 36 -18.70 9.30 -8.23
N THR A 37 -17.72 9.01 -7.37
CA THR A 37 -16.84 10.01 -6.75
C THR A 37 -15.45 9.97 -7.37
N VAL A 38 -14.78 11.12 -7.39
CA VAL A 38 -13.38 11.24 -7.80
C VAL A 38 -12.59 11.76 -6.61
N ASN A 39 -11.60 10.98 -6.20
CA ASN A 39 -10.70 11.30 -5.10
C ASN A 39 -9.30 11.50 -5.66
N ASN A 40 -8.61 12.53 -5.21
CA ASN A 40 -7.18 12.70 -5.49
C ASN A 40 -6.39 12.07 -4.35
N ASN A 41 -5.24 11.50 -4.67
CA ASN A 41 -4.29 10.99 -3.67
C ASN A 41 -2.91 11.57 -3.96
N THR A 42 -2.20 11.93 -2.89
CA THR A 42 -0.80 12.37 -2.97
C THR A 42 0.07 11.35 -2.26
N ASN A 43 1.03 10.79 -2.99
CA ASN A 43 1.99 9.84 -2.44
C ASN A 43 3.37 10.49 -2.36
N SER A 44 4.01 10.40 -1.21
CA SER A 44 5.36 10.93 -0.96
C SER A 44 6.31 9.80 -0.63
N PHE A 45 7.53 9.86 -1.16
CA PHE A 45 8.53 8.79 -1.08
C PHE A 45 9.88 9.37 -0.67
N LYS A 46 10.51 8.82 0.37
CA LYS A 46 11.85 9.21 0.86
C LYS A 46 12.60 7.97 1.30
N GLY A 47 13.57 7.51 0.52
CA GLY A 47 14.27 6.26 0.80
C GLY A 47 13.29 5.07 0.87
N SER A 48 13.20 4.43 2.03
CA SER A 48 12.29 3.32 2.33
C SER A 48 10.92 3.80 2.85
N ASP A 49 10.78 5.08 3.23
CA ASP A 49 9.55 5.65 3.74
C ASP A 49 8.56 5.99 2.62
N MET A 50 7.28 5.74 2.89
CA MET A 50 6.18 6.08 1.99
C MET A 50 5.05 6.74 2.79
N ARG A 51 4.41 7.76 2.22
CA ARG A 51 3.20 8.39 2.75
C ARG A 51 2.15 8.46 1.66
N MET A 52 0.92 8.12 1.98
CA MET A 52 -0.24 8.19 1.10
C MET A 52 -1.32 9.04 1.78
N ASP A 53 -1.58 10.21 1.22
CA ASP A 53 -2.64 11.11 1.65
C ASP A 53 -3.88 10.86 0.80
N PHE A 54 -4.99 10.49 1.45
CA PHE A 54 -6.29 10.25 0.82
C PHE A 54 -7.21 11.45 1.05
N TYR A 55 -7.76 12.00 -0.03
CA TYR A 55 -8.61 13.19 0.02
C TYR A 55 -10.07 12.83 -0.22
N GLU A 56 -10.97 13.46 0.54
CA GLU A 56 -12.42 13.42 0.32
C GLU A 56 -12.90 14.82 -0.10
N GLY A 57 -13.79 14.90 -1.10
CA GLY A 57 -14.32 16.17 -1.58
C GLY A 57 -13.28 17.12 -2.19
N GLY A 58 -12.10 16.61 -2.56
CA GLY A 58 -11.10 17.31 -3.37
C GLY A 58 -9.95 17.99 -2.60
N GLU A 59 -10.16 18.44 -1.35
CA GLU A 59 -9.15 19.24 -0.63
C GLU A 59 -8.85 18.76 0.79
N GLN A 60 -9.76 18.05 1.46
CA GLN A 60 -9.55 17.61 2.84
C GLN A 60 -8.95 16.21 2.89
N ILE A 61 -7.77 16.08 3.49
CA ILE A 61 -7.17 14.79 3.80
C ILE A 61 -7.97 14.16 4.94
N THR A 62 -8.56 13.01 4.69
CA THR A 62 -9.37 12.27 5.69
C THR A 62 -8.56 11.19 6.36
N THR A 63 -7.72 10.50 5.59
CA THR A 63 -6.85 9.44 6.08
C THR A 63 -5.46 9.61 5.48
N THR A 64 -4.43 9.38 6.30
CA THR A 64 -3.06 9.21 5.82
C THR A 64 -2.57 7.83 6.21
N MET A 65 -1.92 7.14 5.29
CA MET A 65 -1.13 5.95 5.59
C MET A 65 0.35 6.29 5.45
N ILE A 66 1.16 5.96 6.45
CA ILE A 66 2.61 6.14 6.43
C ILE A 66 3.25 4.78 6.65
N PHE A 67 4.13 4.36 5.75
CA PHE A 67 5.03 3.24 5.96
C PHE A 67 6.41 3.78 6.31
N LYS A 68 6.95 3.32 7.44
CA LYS A 68 8.30 3.63 7.92
C LYS A 68 9.20 2.42 7.66
N GLY A 69 9.90 2.44 6.53
CA GLY A 69 10.64 1.27 6.06
C GLY A 69 11.79 0.86 6.99
N ASP A 70 12.48 1.82 7.59
CA ASP A 70 13.59 1.54 8.51
C ASP A 70 13.12 0.93 9.85
N LYS A 71 11.81 0.94 10.12
CA LYS A 71 11.20 0.43 11.35
C LYS A 71 10.22 -0.72 11.12
N ASP A 72 9.88 -1.03 9.87
CA ASP A 72 8.82 -1.97 9.54
C ASP A 72 7.49 -1.64 10.26
N GLU A 73 7.12 -0.35 10.25
CA GLU A 73 5.90 0.17 10.89
C GLU A 73 4.94 0.74 9.83
N MET A 74 3.67 0.35 9.90
CA MET A 74 2.59 1.02 9.18
C MET A 74 1.77 1.88 10.14
N ILE A 75 1.75 3.17 9.91
CA ILE A 75 1.04 4.16 10.70
C ILE A 75 -0.19 4.60 9.92
N ASN A 76 -1.38 4.39 10.48
CA ASN A 76 -2.62 4.88 9.90
C ASN A 76 -3.12 6.06 10.73
N LEU A 77 -3.34 7.20 10.08
CA LEU A 77 -3.77 8.44 10.69
C LEU A 77 -5.20 8.75 10.25
N ASP A 78 -6.07 8.99 11.22
CA ASP A 78 -7.40 9.54 11.01
C ASP A 78 -7.37 11.03 11.38
N HIS A 79 -7.52 11.88 10.36
CA HIS A 79 -7.49 13.33 10.52
C HIS A 79 -8.76 13.89 11.19
N LYS A 80 -9.89 13.19 11.08
CA LYS A 80 -11.16 13.58 11.70
C LYS A 80 -11.11 13.40 13.21
N SER A 81 -10.61 12.25 13.67
CA SER A 81 -10.45 11.98 15.11
C SER A 81 -9.13 12.48 15.70
N ARG A 82 -8.21 12.97 14.86
CA ARG A 82 -6.83 13.36 15.23
C ARG A 82 -6.15 12.25 16.02
N SER A 83 -6.24 11.06 15.47
CA SER A 83 -5.73 9.87 16.11
C SER A 83 -4.98 9.02 15.10
N TYR A 84 -4.11 8.16 15.61
CA TYR A 84 -3.36 7.24 14.76
C TYR A 84 -3.15 5.93 15.48
N TYR A 85 -2.95 4.86 14.73
CA TYR A 85 -2.50 3.58 15.24
C TYR A 85 -1.29 3.11 14.45
N VAL A 86 -0.43 2.35 15.11
CA VAL A 86 0.76 1.75 14.52
C VAL A 86 0.50 0.26 14.41
N MET A 87 0.73 -0.29 13.22
CA MET A 87 0.75 -1.71 12.94
C MET A 87 2.19 -2.08 12.61
N ASP A 88 2.82 -2.75 13.56
CA ASP A 88 4.10 -3.41 13.40
C ASP A 88 3.92 -4.93 13.61
N LYS A 89 5.01 -5.68 13.49
CA LYS A 89 4.99 -7.12 13.72
C LYS A 89 4.47 -7.49 15.11
N GLN A 90 4.91 -6.80 16.15
CA GLN A 90 4.53 -7.09 17.54
C GLN A 90 3.03 -6.88 17.78
N THR A 91 2.50 -5.77 17.27
CA THR A 91 1.08 -5.42 17.37
C THR A 91 0.22 -6.45 16.66
N LEU A 92 0.68 -6.96 15.52
CA LEU A 92 -0.04 -7.96 14.74
C LEU A 92 0.04 -9.36 15.35
N GLU A 93 1.16 -9.75 15.97
CA GLU A 93 1.26 -10.97 16.77
C GLU A 93 0.32 -10.94 17.99
N ALA A 94 0.22 -9.79 18.66
CA ALA A 94 -0.72 -9.60 19.76
C ALA A 94 -2.17 -9.69 19.27
N PHE A 95 -2.46 -9.08 18.12
CA PHE A 95 -3.78 -9.17 17.47
C PHE A 95 -4.14 -10.61 17.10
N ALA A 96 -3.23 -11.34 16.45
CA ALA A 96 -3.39 -12.75 16.10
C ALA A 96 -3.71 -13.62 17.32
N THR A 97 -2.96 -13.42 18.41
CA THR A 97 -3.17 -14.15 19.67
C THR A 97 -4.55 -13.87 20.25
N GLN A 98 -4.96 -12.60 20.29
CA GLN A 98 -6.27 -12.21 20.83
C GLN A 98 -7.42 -12.70 19.93
N MET A 99 -7.24 -12.71 18.61
CA MET A 99 -8.22 -13.24 17.66
C MET A 99 -8.37 -14.76 17.83
N ASN A 100 -7.27 -15.50 17.99
CA ASN A 100 -7.30 -16.94 18.25
C ASN A 100 -8.03 -17.26 19.58
N ALA A 101 -7.80 -16.46 20.63
CA ALA A 101 -8.52 -16.61 21.89
C ALA A 101 -10.02 -16.33 21.76
N ALA A 102 -10.39 -15.28 21.00
CA ALA A 102 -11.80 -14.96 20.72
C ALA A 102 -12.49 -16.06 19.90
N MET A 103 -11.79 -16.63 18.91
CA MET A 103 -12.30 -17.76 18.12
C MET A 103 -12.47 -19.01 18.98
N ALA A 104 -11.53 -19.34 19.86
CA ALA A 104 -11.66 -20.48 20.77
C ALA A 104 -12.83 -20.32 21.76
N GLU A 105 -13.08 -19.09 22.24
CA GLU A 105 -14.24 -18.81 23.08
C GLU A 105 -15.55 -18.92 22.30
N LEU A 106 -15.57 -18.41 21.05
CA LEU A 106 -16.70 -18.59 20.16
C LEU A 106 -16.99 -20.07 19.89
N GLU A 107 -15.97 -20.89 19.64
CA GLU A 107 -16.10 -22.34 19.45
C GLU A 107 -16.69 -23.03 20.67
N LYS A 108 -16.29 -22.64 21.89
CA LYS A 108 -16.87 -23.16 23.14
C LYS A 108 -18.34 -22.79 23.28
N GLN A 109 -18.70 -21.55 22.96
CA GLN A 109 -20.10 -21.11 22.99
C GLN A 109 -20.92 -21.87 21.95
N MET A 110 -20.37 -22.07 20.74
CA MET A 110 -20.98 -22.88 19.71
C MET A 110 -21.15 -24.32 20.16
N ALA A 111 -20.19 -24.94 20.84
CA ALA A 111 -20.30 -26.32 21.31
C ALA A 111 -21.58 -26.56 22.14
N ASN A 112 -21.98 -25.57 22.94
CA ASN A 112 -23.15 -25.60 23.82
C ASN A 112 -24.47 -25.23 23.14
N MET A 113 -24.46 -24.82 21.87
CA MET A 113 -25.68 -24.49 21.11
C MET A 113 -26.38 -25.75 20.58
N SER A 114 -27.70 -25.67 20.46
CA SER A 114 -28.51 -26.69 19.78
C SER A 114 -28.13 -26.81 18.29
N PRO A 115 -28.45 -27.94 17.62
CA PRO A 115 -28.17 -28.10 16.20
C PRO A 115 -28.79 -27.01 15.30
N GLU A 116 -29.99 -26.55 15.64
CA GLU A 116 -30.68 -25.46 14.89
C GLU A 116 -29.98 -24.11 15.10
N GLU A 117 -29.55 -23.80 16.32
CA GLU A 117 -28.79 -22.58 16.61
C GLU A 117 -27.41 -22.59 15.95
N LYS A 118 -26.72 -23.74 15.93
CA LYS A 118 -25.46 -23.91 15.19
C LYS A 118 -25.67 -23.66 13.70
N ALA A 119 -26.70 -24.24 13.10
CA ALA A 119 -27.00 -24.05 11.68
C ALA A 119 -27.35 -22.59 11.34
N MET A 120 -28.13 -21.92 12.20
CA MET A 120 -28.46 -20.50 12.04
C MET A 120 -27.22 -19.62 12.18
N MET A 121 -26.35 -19.90 13.15
CA MET A 121 -25.09 -19.19 13.35
C MET A 121 -24.12 -19.42 12.19
N GLU A 122 -23.96 -20.67 11.73
CA GLU A 122 -23.16 -20.98 10.54
C GLU A 122 -23.69 -20.26 9.30
N GLN A 123 -25.01 -20.18 9.12
CA GLN A 123 -25.61 -19.46 8.00
C GLN A 123 -25.38 -17.95 8.12
N MET A 124 -25.48 -17.37 9.31
CA MET A 124 -25.15 -15.97 9.56
C MET A 124 -23.65 -15.70 9.35
N MET A 125 -22.77 -16.59 9.81
CA MET A 125 -21.32 -16.49 9.60
C MET A 125 -20.98 -16.66 8.12
N LYS A 126 -21.60 -17.59 7.39
CA LYS A 126 -21.48 -17.70 5.92
C LYS A 126 -21.99 -16.44 5.21
N GLY A 127 -22.97 -15.73 5.76
CA GLY A 127 -23.48 -14.47 5.20
C GLY A 127 -22.65 -13.23 5.53
N LYS A 128 -22.06 -13.16 6.73
CA LYS A 128 -21.23 -12.03 7.21
C LYS A 128 -19.73 -12.22 6.97
N MET A 129 -19.31 -13.46 6.77
CA MET A 129 -18.00 -13.91 6.31
C MET A 129 -18.20 -14.85 5.13
N PRO A 130 -18.56 -14.31 3.94
CA PRO A 130 -18.76 -15.09 2.70
C PRO A 130 -17.56 -15.93 2.26
N SER A 131 -16.44 -15.85 2.98
CA SER A 131 -15.12 -16.28 2.54
C SER A 131 -14.36 -17.11 3.58
N MET A 132 -15.04 -17.68 4.58
CA MET A 132 -14.44 -18.67 5.47
C MET A 132 -14.35 -20.08 4.86
N ASN A 133 -15.00 -20.31 3.72
CA ASN A 133 -14.67 -21.47 2.89
C ASN A 133 -13.23 -21.27 2.39
N LYS A 134 -12.40 -22.32 2.44
CA LYS A 134 -11.14 -22.40 1.69
C LYS A 134 -11.47 -22.24 0.21
N THR A 135 -11.61 -21.00 -0.25
CA THR A 135 -11.63 -20.71 -1.67
C THR A 135 -10.24 -21.07 -2.15
N GLU A 136 -10.18 -21.99 -3.10
CA GLU A 136 -8.93 -22.42 -3.72
C GLU A 136 -8.10 -21.19 -4.12
N GLU A 137 -6.81 -21.21 -3.80
CA GLU A 137 -5.91 -20.12 -4.13
C GLU A 137 -5.74 -20.10 -5.66
N ILE A 138 -6.45 -19.18 -6.32
CA ILE A 138 -6.36 -19.02 -7.76
C ILE A 138 -5.28 -17.99 -8.06
N GLU A 139 -4.18 -18.47 -8.63
CA GLU A 139 -3.08 -17.63 -9.11
C GLU A 139 -3.56 -16.63 -10.18
N PRO A 140 -3.19 -15.33 -10.08
CA PRO A 140 -3.48 -14.35 -11.11
C PRO A 140 -2.75 -14.67 -12.42
N VAL A 141 -3.44 -14.53 -13.54
CA VAL A 141 -2.83 -14.62 -14.88
C VAL A 141 -2.82 -13.24 -15.52
N LEU A 142 -1.62 -12.74 -15.85
CA LEU A 142 -1.45 -11.52 -16.64
C LEU A 142 -1.35 -11.85 -18.13
N LYS A 143 -2.24 -11.27 -18.94
CA LYS A 143 -2.24 -11.38 -20.41
C LYS A 143 -1.95 -10.02 -21.02
N LYS A 144 -0.96 -9.95 -21.92
CA LYS A 144 -0.67 -8.74 -22.68
C LYS A 144 -1.81 -8.47 -23.66
N ALA A 145 -2.42 -7.29 -23.56
CA ALA A 145 -3.61 -6.90 -24.33
C ALA A 145 -3.35 -5.81 -25.37
N GLY A 146 -2.18 -5.15 -25.34
CA GLY A 146 -1.78 -4.16 -26.35
C GLY A 146 -0.91 -3.04 -25.79
N SER A 147 -0.94 -1.88 -26.44
CA SER A 147 -0.26 -0.66 -26.03
C SER A 147 -1.24 0.51 -25.97
N ASP A 148 -1.00 1.46 -25.08
CA ASP A 148 -1.83 2.65 -24.91
C ASP A 148 -0.98 3.83 -24.42
N LYS A 149 -1.62 4.98 -24.19
CA LYS A 149 -1.02 6.18 -23.63
C LYS A 149 -1.95 6.78 -22.57
N VAL A 150 -1.50 6.82 -21.33
CA VAL A 150 -2.25 7.41 -20.20
C VAL A 150 -1.46 8.57 -19.61
N SER A 151 -2.11 9.72 -19.41
CA SER A 151 -1.50 10.93 -18.81
C SER A 151 -0.16 11.34 -19.46
N GLY A 152 0.02 11.09 -20.75
CA GLY A 152 1.26 11.36 -21.46
C GLY A 152 2.28 10.21 -21.49
N TYR A 153 2.10 9.16 -20.69
CA TYR A 153 2.99 8.01 -20.59
C TYR A 153 2.55 6.90 -21.54
N SER A 154 3.42 6.50 -22.47
CA SER A 154 3.23 5.27 -23.22
C SER A 154 3.32 4.07 -22.30
N CYS A 155 2.36 3.15 -22.40
CA CYS A 155 2.28 1.98 -21.54
C CYS A 155 1.81 0.73 -22.31
N THR A 156 2.15 -0.44 -21.79
CA THR A 156 1.65 -1.73 -22.27
C THR A 156 0.45 -2.12 -21.43
N ARG A 157 -0.66 -2.48 -22.08
CA ARG A 157 -1.88 -2.95 -21.40
C ARG A 157 -1.76 -4.43 -21.08
N TYR A 158 -2.14 -4.76 -19.86
CA TYR A 158 -2.28 -6.13 -19.37
C TYR A 158 -3.66 -6.34 -18.76
N GLU A 159 -4.28 -7.47 -19.05
CA GLU A 159 -5.48 -7.95 -18.38
C GLU A 159 -5.07 -8.94 -17.29
N VAL A 160 -5.61 -8.77 -16.09
CA VAL A 160 -5.40 -9.66 -14.95
C VAL A 160 -6.66 -10.49 -14.76
N TYR A 161 -6.47 -11.80 -14.77
CA TYR A 161 -7.54 -12.77 -14.60
C TYR A 161 -7.40 -13.51 -13.27
N LYS A 162 -8.54 -13.74 -12.61
CA LYS A 162 -8.71 -14.72 -11.54
C LYS A 162 -9.55 -15.86 -12.10
N GLY A 163 -8.90 -16.95 -12.50
CA GLY A 163 -9.55 -18.03 -13.25
C GLY A 163 -10.00 -17.52 -14.62
N SER A 164 -11.29 -17.62 -14.93
CA SER A 164 -11.88 -17.08 -16.17
C SER A 164 -12.39 -15.64 -16.03
N GLU A 165 -12.46 -15.09 -14.82
CA GLU A 165 -12.97 -13.74 -14.58
C GLU A 165 -11.84 -12.70 -14.76
N LYS A 166 -12.09 -11.69 -15.59
CA LYS A 166 -11.23 -10.50 -15.65
C LYS A 166 -11.53 -9.63 -14.45
N VAL A 167 -10.54 -9.43 -13.59
CA VAL A 167 -10.68 -8.66 -12.35
C VAL A 167 -9.97 -7.32 -12.39
N ARG A 168 -8.96 -7.16 -13.27
CA ARG A 168 -8.22 -5.90 -13.39
C ARG A 168 -7.63 -5.71 -14.78
N GLU A 169 -7.48 -4.46 -15.19
CA GLU A 169 -6.60 -4.07 -16.29
C GLU A 169 -5.52 -3.12 -15.76
N LEU A 170 -4.32 -3.24 -16.32
CA LEU A 170 -3.14 -2.47 -15.95
C LEU A 170 -2.57 -1.81 -17.20
N CYS A 171 -2.30 -0.51 -17.17
CA CYS A 171 -1.43 0.13 -18.16
C CYS A 171 -0.06 0.38 -17.53
N VAL A 172 0.94 -0.41 -17.92
CA VAL A 172 2.25 -0.46 -17.27
C VAL A 172 3.29 0.26 -18.13
N THR A 173 3.98 1.25 -17.55
CA THR A 173 5.14 1.91 -18.17
C THR A 173 6.44 1.55 -17.44
N ASN A 174 7.60 1.81 -18.04
CA ASN A 174 8.89 1.56 -17.40
C ASN A 174 9.16 2.61 -16.32
N TRP A 175 9.77 2.22 -15.20
CA TRP A 175 10.20 3.14 -14.13
C TRP A 175 11.05 4.32 -14.63
N ALA A 176 11.89 4.10 -15.65
CA ALA A 176 12.73 5.15 -16.23
C ALA A 176 11.94 6.26 -16.94
N ASN A 177 10.66 6.03 -17.27
CA ASN A 177 9.78 7.04 -17.85
C ASN A 177 9.16 7.95 -16.80
N ILE A 178 9.32 7.62 -15.50
CA ILE A 178 8.72 8.33 -14.38
C ILE A 178 9.80 9.13 -13.66
N GLU A 179 9.59 10.44 -13.52
CA GLU A 179 10.46 11.26 -12.69
C GLU A 179 10.38 10.78 -11.24
N GLY A 180 11.51 10.42 -10.63
CA GLY A 180 11.52 9.80 -9.30
C GLY A 180 11.25 8.28 -9.30
N GLY A 181 11.23 7.63 -10.46
CA GLY A 181 10.88 6.21 -10.58
C GLY A 181 11.74 5.25 -9.75
N SER A 182 13.04 5.53 -9.60
CA SER A 182 13.95 4.74 -8.75
C SER A 182 13.57 4.82 -7.27
N GLU A 183 13.27 6.02 -6.79
CA GLU A 183 12.88 6.33 -5.43
C GLU A 183 11.55 5.65 -5.10
N ILE A 184 10.55 5.82 -5.98
CA ILE A 184 9.23 5.19 -5.86
C ILE A 184 9.37 3.66 -5.83
N LYS A 185 10.17 3.08 -6.74
CA LYS A 185 10.40 1.64 -6.80
C LYS A 185 10.99 1.11 -5.49
N SER A 186 11.99 1.79 -4.93
CA SER A 186 12.65 1.38 -3.69
C SER A 186 11.66 1.30 -2.52
N SER A 187 10.86 2.34 -2.31
CA SER A 187 9.89 2.35 -1.20
C SER A 187 8.77 1.33 -1.39
N ILE A 188 8.27 1.16 -2.62
CA ILE A 188 7.25 0.14 -2.91
C ILE A 188 7.80 -1.27 -2.64
N LEU A 189 9.03 -1.58 -3.07
CA LEU A 189 9.66 -2.87 -2.80
C LEU A 189 9.86 -3.09 -1.29
N SER A 190 10.26 -2.06 -0.54
CA SER A 190 10.38 -2.14 0.91
C SER A 190 9.04 -2.47 1.57
N MET A 191 7.96 -1.78 1.16
CA MET A 191 6.61 -2.04 1.66
C MET A 191 6.13 -3.45 1.29
N THR A 192 6.39 -3.91 0.06
CA THR A 192 6.04 -5.27 -0.36
C THR A 192 6.74 -6.33 0.47
N ASN A 193 8.04 -6.17 0.74
CA ASN A 193 8.80 -7.11 1.57
C ASN A 193 8.25 -7.16 3.01
N PHE A 194 7.97 -6.00 3.60
CA PHE A 194 7.35 -5.92 4.92
C PHE A 194 5.98 -6.64 4.95
N MET A 195 5.11 -6.39 3.97
CA MET A 195 3.81 -7.07 3.85
C MET A 195 3.95 -8.58 3.65
N GLU A 196 4.98 -9.03 2.94
CA GLU A 196 5.27 -10.46 2.77
C GLU A 196 5.69 -11.12 4.08
N ASP A 197 6.62 -10.50 4.82
CA ASP A 197 7.08 -11.04 6.10
C ASP A 197 5.96 -11.04 7.15
N LEU A 198 5.08 -10.04 7.06
CA LEU A 198 3.88 -9.99 7.85
C LEU A 198 2.90 -11.13 7.48
N SER A 199 2.63 -11.33 6.19
CA SER A 199 1.75 -12.41 5.72
C SER A 199 2.23 -13.79 6.17
N LYS A 200 3.55 -14.06 6.09
CA LYS A 200 4.14 -15.32 6.59
C LYS A 200 3.85 -15.52 8.08
N SER A 201 3.99 -14.44 8.87
CA SER A 201 3.77 -14.46 10.32
C SER A 201 2.29 -14.61 10.71
N MET A 202 1.36 -14.25 9.82
CA MET A 202 -0.09 -14.31 10.04
C MET A 202 -0.79 -15.42 9.25
N SER A 203 -0.05 -16.33 8.61
CA SER A 203 -0.63 -17.39 7.75
C SER A 203 -1.60 -18.35 8.47
N GLU A 204 -1.60 -18.35 9.81
CA GLU A 204 -2.59 -19.07 10.65
C GLU A 204 -3.89 -18.27 10.89
N VAL A 205 -3.90 -16.96 10.60
CA VAL A 205 -4.96 -16.00 10.94
C VAL A 205 -5.76 -15.66 9.69
N SER A 206 -6.78 -16.48 9.43
CA SER A 206 -7.86 -16.31 8.44
C SER A 206 -7.47 -16.41 6.95
N GLY A 207 -7.89 -17.51 6.31
CA GLY A 207 -7.54 -17.84 4.93
C GLY A 207 -7.95 -16.81 3.86
N PHE A 208 -8.94 -15.94 4.10
CA PHE A 208 -9.36 -14.94 3.10
C PHE A 208 -8.41 -13.73 2.99
N MET A 209 -7.93 -13.19 4.11
CA MET A 209 -6.94 -12.10 4.08
C MET A 209 -5.63 -12.60 3.47
N ALA A 210 -5.20 -13.81 3.84
CA ALA A 210 -4.05 -14.47 3.24
C ALA A 210 -4.21 -14.65 1.72
N ASN A 211 -5.36 -15.15 1.25
CA ASN A 211 -5.62 -15.34 -0.18
C ASN A 211 -5.63 -14.01 -0.97
N THR A 212 -6.20 -12.95 -0.40
CA THR A 212 -6.22 -11.62 -1.05
C THR A 212 -4.82 -11.01 -1.10
N ALA A 213 -4.08 -11.09 0.01
CA ALA A 213 -2.70 -10.63 0.08
C ALA A 213 -1.79 -11.40 -0.89
N ASN A 214 -1.94 -12.73 -0.99
CA ASN A 214 -1.19 -13.56 -1.93
C ASN A 214 -1.52 -13.23 -3.39
N PHE A 215 -2.81 -13.03 -3.71
CA PHE A 215 -3.22 -12.61 -5.05
C PHE A 215 -2.55 -11.29 -5.45
N GLU A 216 -2.64 -10.26 -4.60
CA GLU A 216 -2.03 -8.96 -4.87
C GLU A 216 -0.50 -9.04 -4.96
N LYS A 217 0.13 -9.83 -4.08
CA LYS A 217 1.57 -10.14 -4.15
C LYS A 217 1.94 -10.75 -5.49
N ASN A 218 1.17 -11.73 -5.97
CA ASN A 218 1.48 -12.43 -7.21
C ASN A 218 1.26 -11.54 -8.45
N VAL A 219 0.25 -10.67 -8.44
CA VAL A 219 0.10 -9.61 -9.46
C VAL A 219 1.31 -8.67 -9.44
N PHE A 220 1.68 -8.16 -8.26
CA PHE A 220 2.83 -7.25 -8.13
C PHE A 220 4.14 -7.89 -8.58
N ASN A 221 4.39 -9.14 -8.19
CA ASN A 221 5.58 -9.90 -8.60
C ASN A 221 5.66 -10.06 -10.12
N GLN A 222 4.54 -10.32 -10.79
CA GLN A 222 4.50 -10.38 -12.25
C GLN A 222 4.81 -9.02 -12.88
N ILE A 223 4.26 -7.92 -12.36
CA ILE A 223 4.55 -6.55 -12.85
C ILE A 223 6.01 -6.15 -12.58
N ASN A 224 6.53 -6.49 -11.40
CA ASN A 224 7.90 -6.17 -11.02
C ASN A 224 8.92 -6.86 -11.93
N LYS A 225 8.64 -8.11 -12.37
CA LYS A 225 9.44 -8.81 -13.40
C LYS A 225 9.42 -8.09 -14.75
N LEU A 226 8.36 -7.34 -15.05
CA LEU A 226 8.27 -6.48 -16.24
C LEU A 226 8.99 -5.12 -16.07
N ASN A 227 9.60 -4.89 -14.90
CA ASN A 227 10.27 -3.64 -14.53
C ASN A 227 9.40 -2.40 -14.80
N GLY A 228 8.11 -2.48 -14.44
CA GLY A 228 7.16 -1.41 -14.73
C GLY A 228 6.32 -0.93 -13.55
N LEU A 229 5.77 0.26 -13.71
CA LEU A 229 4.80 0.90 -12.82
C LEU A 229 3.46 1.02 -13.55
N PRO A 230 2.34 0.55 -12.95
CA PRO A 230 1.01 0.85 -13.47
C PRO A 230 0.73 2.35 -13.41
N VAL A 231 0.57 2.99 -14.57
CA VAL A 231 0.09 4.38 -14.69
C VAL A 231 -1.44 4.46 -14.80
N GLN A 232 -2.09 3.31 -15.00
CA GLN A 232 -3.52 3.14 -14.81
C GLN A 232 -3.82 1.74 -14.30
N THR A 233 -4.78 1.66 -13.38
CA THR A 233 -5.38 0.42 -12.93
C THR A 233 -6.90 0.55 -13.04
N THR A 234 -7.54 -0.38 -13.71
CA THR A 234 -9.01 -0.45 -13.83
C THR A 234 -9.47 -1.73 -13.14
N ASP A 235 -10.24 -1.61 -12.07
CA ASP A 235 -10.77 -2.75 -11.33
C ASP A 235 -12.16 -3.14 -11.83
N TYR A 236 -12.42 -4.45 -11.82
CA TYR A 236 -13.67 -5.05 -12.28
C TYR A 236 -14.29 -5.92 -11.19
N SER A 237 -15.61 -5.94 -11.17
CA SER A 237 -16.40 -6.91 -10.42
C SER A 237 -17.61 -7.30 -11.25
N ASN A 238 -17.84 -8.61 -11.45
CA ASN A 238 -18.94 -9.12 -12.26
C ASN A 238 -18.96 -8.50 -13.68
N GLY A 239 -17.78 -8.33 -14.27
CA GLY A 239 -17.59 -7.73 -15.61
C GLY A 239 -17.85 -6.22 -15.71
N LYS A 240 -18.16 -5.53 -14.60
CA LYS A 240 -18.37 -4.07 -14.57
C LYS A 240 -17.15 -3.38 -13.95
N VAL A 241 -16.80 -2.22 -14.48
CA VAL A 241 -15.73 -1.38 -13.91
C VAL A 241 -16.20 -0.79 -12.59
N THR A 242 -15.47 -1.11 -11.52
CA THR A 242 -15.76 -0.62 -10.16
C THR A 242 -14.92 0.57 -9.78
N GLY A 243 -13.69 0.65 -10.27
CA GLY A 243 -12.78 1.74 -9.97
C GLY A 243 -11.72 1.94 -11.05
N VAL A 244 -11.22 3.16 -11.15
CA VAL A 244 -10.09 3.51 -12.02
C VAL A 244 -9.10 4.37 -11.24
N SER A 245 -7.89 3.84 -11.01
CA SER A 245 -6.75 4.61 -10.50
C SER A 245 -5.90 5.07 -11.68
N THR A 246 -5.57 6.36 -11.74
CA THR A 246 -4.80 6.97 -12.82
C THR A 246 -3.65 7.79 -12.25
N PHE A 247 -2.43 7.48 -12.68
CA PHE A 247 -1.25 8.29 -12.41
C PHE A 247 -1.35 9.62 -13.17
N LYS A 248 -1.15 10.74 -12.47
CA LYS A 248 -1.29 12.09 -13.06
C LYS A 248 0.08 12.73 -13.27
N SER A 249 0.92 12.72 -12.24
CA SER A 249 2.26 13.31 -12.32
C SER A 249 3.18 12.78 -11.22
N SER A 250 4.47 12.91 -11.43
CA SER A 250 5.49 12.82 -10.38
C SER A 250 6.45 13.99 -10.47
N LYS A 251 7.15 14.25 -9.37
CA LYS A 251 8.18 15.27 -9.27
C LYS A 251 9.25 14.84 -8.27
N LYS A 252 10.52 14.99 -8.62
CA LYS A 252 11.63 14.87 -7.67
C LYS A 252 11.70 16.11 -6.77
N THR A 253 11.91 15.87 -5.49
CA THR A 253 11.95 16.92 -4.47
C THR A 253 12.83 16.48 -3.29
N SER A 254 12.97 17.36 -2.30
CA SER A 254 13.47 17.04 -0.97
C SER A 254 12.29 17.10 -0.01
N LEU A 255 12.15 16.09 0.84
CA LEU A 255 11.11 16.01 1.87
C LEU A 255 11.75 15.97 3.25
N GLU A 256 11.21 16.74 4.19
CA GLU A 256 11.61 16.67 5.59
C GLU A 256 11.19 15.33 6.21
N ALA A 257 12.01 14.77 7.10
CA ALA A 257 11.69 13.51 7.78
C ALA A 257 10.36 13.60 8.58
N SER A 258 10.00 14.79 9.05
CA SER A 258 8.75 15.07 9.77
C SER A 258 7.48 14.85 8.92
N VAL A 259 7.59 14.85 7.58
CA VAL A 259 6.47 14.50 6.68
C VAL A 259 5.98 13.08 6.95
N PHE A 260 6.88 12.19 7.37
CA PHE A 260 6.62 10.78 7.65
C PHE A 260 6.40 10.51 9.15
N ALA A 261 6.17 11.53 9.97
CA ALA A 261 5.84 11.36 11.38
C ALA A 261 4.35 11.66 11.63
N PRO A 262 3.72 11.00 12.63
CA PRO A 262 2.42 11.45 13.14
C PRO A 262 2.52 12.91 13.62
N PRO A 263 1.53 13.76 13.32
CA PRO A 263 1.55 15.13 13.82
C PRO A 263 1.51 15.14 15.36
N ALA A 264 2.24 16.06 15.99
CA ALA A 264 2.44 16.08 17.44
C ALA A 264 1.14 16.20 18.27
N ASN A 265 0.08 16.74 17.67
CA ASN A 265 -1.24 16.88 18.30
C ASN A 265 -2.16 15.66 18.10
N TYR A 266 -1.68 14.57 17.51
CA TYR A 266 -2.46 13.36 17.29
C TYR A 266 -2.26 12.38 18.44
N LYS A 267 -3.32 11.64 18.77
CA LYS A 267 -3.31 10.66 19.85
C LYS A 267 -3.06 9.26 19.31
N LEU A 268 -2.03 8.59 19.84
CA LEU A 268 -1.85 7.16 19.62
C LEU A 268 -3.06 6.41 20.21
N GLN A 269 -3.76 5.67 19.37
CA GLN A 269 -4.77 4.71 19.76
C GLN A 269 -4.08 3.36 19.90
N LYS A 270 -4.33 2.70 21.03
CA LYS A 270 -4.13 1.26 21.07
C LYS A 270 -5.21 0.64 20.22
N ILE A 271 -4.86 -0.33 19.38
CA ILE A 271 -5.85 -1.17 18.71
C ILE A 271 -6.63 -1.85 19.85
N ARG A 272 -7.87 -1.39 20.07
CA ARG A 272 -8.80 -1.97 21.05
C ARG A 272 -9.83 -2.74 20.26
N MET A 273 -9.97 -4.02 20.56
CA MET A 273 -11.08 -4.86 20.13
C MET A 273 -12.20 -4.79 21.16
#